data_AF-A0A967LNA8-F1
#
_entry.id   AF-A0A967LNA8-F1
#
_cell.length_a   1.000
_cell.length_b   1.000
_cell.length_c   1.000
_cell.angle_alpha   90.00
_cell.angle_beta   90.00
_cell.angle_gamma   90.00
#
_symmetry.space_group_name_H-M   'P 1'
#
loop_
_entity.id
_entity.type
_entity.pdbx_description
1 polymer ?
#
loop_
_entity_poly.entity_id
_entity_poly.type
_entity_poly.pdbx_seq_one_letter_code
_entity_poly.pdbx_strand_id
1 'polypeptide(L)' 'SLVRFTAEMNAATPIGVVAAFLPLFAGNDQRAALPVLRRVPALVVAAEQDRLTPVEHGRDLAEELPNAEYVEVADA' A
#
# COMPACT_ATOMS: atom_id res chain seq x y z
N SER A 1 24.85 1.30 -3.12
CA SER A 1 23.56 1.03 -3.78
C SER A 1 22.45 1.60 -2.93
N LEU A 2 21.27 1.84 -3.51
CA LEU A 2 20.08 2.23 -2.75
C LEU A 2 19.76 1.23 -1.63
N VAL A 3 20.00 -0.06 -1.87
CA VAL A 3 19.86 -1.12 -0.86
C VAL A 3 20.75 -0.86 0.36
N ARG A 4 22.05 -0.63 0.17
CA ARG A 4 22.98 -0.33 1.29
C ARG A 4 22.55 0.92 2.06
N PHE A 5 22.21 1.98 1.33
CA PHE A 5 21.77 3.24 1.94
C PHE A 5 20.49 3.06 2.77
N THR A 6 19.51 2.33 2.25
CA THR A 6 18.25 2.03 2.95
C THR A 6 18.48 1.17 4.19
N ALA A 7 19.38 0.17 4.10
CA ALA A 7 19.77 -0.63 5.24
C ALA A 7 20.45 0.20 6.34
N GLU A 8 21.31 1.14 5.97
CA GLU A 8 21.94 2.09 6.91
C GLU A 8 20.91 3.01 7.58
N MET A 9 19.91 3.52 6.84
CA MET A 9 18.81 4.29 7.42
C MET A 9 17.98 3.46 8.41
N ASN A 10 17.64 2.22 8.07
CA ASN A 10 16.93 1.33 8.98
C ASN A 10 17.76 1.04 10.24
N ALA A 11 19.06 0.77 10.09
CA ALA A 11 19.95 0.51 11.22
C ALA A 11 20.15 1.74 12.12
N ALA A 12 20.06 2.95 11.56
CA ALA A 12 20.13 4.20 12.31
C ALA A 12 18.81 4.53 13.05
N THR A 13 17.71 3.86 12.72
CA THR A 13 16.42 4.07 13.38
C THR A 13 16.38 3.29 14.71
N PRO A 14 16.07 3.93 15.85
CA PRO A 14 15.99 3.22 17.13
C PRO A 14 15.01 2.05 17.09
N ILE A 15 15.41 0.90 17.62
CA ILE A 15 14.59 -0.33 17.56
C ILE A 15 13.20 -0.17 18.16
N GLY A 16 13.05 0.66 19.20
CA GLY A 16 11.75 0.96 19.81
C GLY A 16 10.78 1.67 18.85
N VAL A 17 11.30 2.51 17.95
CA VAL A 17 10.51 3.19 16.91
C VAL A 17 10.05 2.19 15.85
N VAL A 18 10.97 1.34 15.37
CA VAL A 18 10.64 0.28 14.41
C VAL A 18 9.60 -0.67 15.01
N ALA A 19 9.80 -1.11 16.25
CA ALA A 19 8.90 -2.02 16.93
C ALA A 19 7.50 -1.43 17.13
N ALA A 20 7.39 -0.12 17.41
CA ALA A 20 6.09 0.55 17.55
C ALA A 20 5.32 0.66 16.22
N PHE A 21 6.02 0.62 15.09
CA PHE A 21 5.40 0.65 13.75
C PHE A 21 4.85 -0.72 13.32
N LEU A 22 5.49 -1.82 13.74
CA LEU A 22 5.12 -3.17 13.29
C LEU A 22 3.64 -3.55 13.50
N PRO A 23 2.98 -3.23 14.64
CA PRO A 23 1.57 -3.53 14.84
C PRO A 23 0.64 -2.85 13.84
N LEU A 24 1.05 -1.71 13.27
CA LEU A 24 0.23 -0.98 12.30
C LEU A 24 0.03 -1.80 11.03
N PHE A 25 1.00 -2.61 10.59
CA PHE A 25 0.83 -3.47 9.42
C PHE A 25 -0.27 -4.52 9.61
N ALA A 26 -0.30 -5.17 10.78
CA ALA A 26 -1.30 -6.20 11.07
C ALA A 26 -2.71 -5.60 11.27
N GLY A 27 -2.80 -4.35 11.73
CA GLY A 27 -4.06 -3.66 12.00
C GLY A 27 -4.57 -2.79 10.85
N ASN A 28 -3.85 -2.67 9.73
CA ASN A 28 -4.19 -1.73 8.65
C ASN A 28 -5.28 -2.28 7.71
N ASP A 29 -6.45 -2.59 8.26
CA ASP A 29 -7.65 -2.81 7.46
C ASP A 29 -8.51 -1.53 7.44
N GLN A 30 -8.50 -0.84 6.30
CA GLN A 30 -9.25 0.42 6.11
C GLN A 30 -10.46 0.25 5.19
N ARG A 31 -10.89 -0.99 4.90
CA ARG A 31 -12.00 -1.26 3.98
C ARG A 31 -13.32 -0.61 4.42
N ALA A 32 -13.53 -0.46 5.72
CA ALA A 32 -14.68 0.24 6.27
C ALA A 32 -14.81 1.72 5.81
N ALA A 33 -13.72 2.33 5.33
CA ALA A 33 -13.73 3.70 4.81
C ALA A 33 -14.08 3.79 3.31
N LEU A 34 -14.06 2.68 2.55
CA LEU A 34 -14.34 2.69 1.11
C LEU A 34 -15.72 3.28 0.73
N PRO A 35 -16.81 3.12 1.51
CA PRO A 35 -18.10 3.68 1.15
C PRO A 35 -18.10 5.20 0.91
N VAL A 36 -17.25 5.96 1.62
CA VAL A 36 -17.17 7.41 1.40
C VAL A 36 -16.45 7.77 0.10
N LEU A 37 -15.50 6.93 -0.33
CA LEU A 37 -14.73 7.13 -1.56
C LEU A 37 -15.56 6.84 -2.81
N ARG A 38 -16.62 6.02 -2.74
CA ARG A 38 -17.53 5.74 -3.87
C ARG A 38 -18.18 7.00 -4.47
N ARG A 39 -18.16 8.11 -3.72
CA ARG A 39 -18.80 9.38 -4.08
C ARG A 39 -17.89 10.36 -4.82
N VAL A 40 -16.59 10.05 -4.93
CA VAL A 40 -15.60 10.91 -5.59
C VAL A 40 -14.89 10.12 -6.70
N PRO A 41 -14.46 10.79 -7.78
CA PRO A 41 -13.56 10.17 -8.74
C PRO A 41 -12.27 9.70 -8.06
N ALA A 42 -11.82 8.50 -8.39
CA ALA A 42 -10.60 7.91 -7.86
C ALA A 42 -9.81 7.24 -8.98
N LEU A 43 -8.49 7.18 -8.80
CA LEU A 43 -7.59 6.38 -9.62
C LEU A 43 -6.91 5.39 -8.68
N VAL A 44 -7.06 4.11 -8.96
CA VAL A 44 -6.36 3.02 -8.27
C VAL A 44 -5.20 2.61 -9.16
N VAL A 45 -3.98 2.76 -8.64
CA VAL A 45 -2.74 2.32 -9.30
C VAL A 45 -2.14 1.19 -8.48
N ALA A 46 -1.88 0.05 -9.11
CA ALA A 46 -1.22 -1.08 -8.49
C ALA A 46 -0.07 -1.58 -9.37
N ALA A 47 1.01 -2.06 -8.77
CA ALA A 47 2.14 -2.65 -9.49
C ALA A 47 2.02 -4.18 -9.46
N GLU A 48 2.24 -4.82 -10.61
CA GLU A 48 2.10 -6.27 -10.77
C GLU A 48 3.04 -7.05 -9.83
N GLN A 49 4.23 -6.51 -9.55
CA GLN A 49 5.28 -7.20 -8.80
C GLN A 49 5.49 -6.63 -7.38
N ASP A 50 4.53 -5.86 -6.87
CA ASP A 50 4.61 -5.29 -5.52
C ASP A 50 4.57 -6.38 -4.45
N ARG A 51 5.66 -6.47 -3.68
CA ARG A 51 5.82 -7.46 -2.60
C ARG A 51 5.32 -6.96 -1.24
N LEU A 52 5.12 -5.66 -1.09
CA LEU A 52 4.68 -5.03 0.15
C LEU A 52 3.16 -4.87 0.17
N THR A 53 2.60 -4.43 -0.95
CA THR A 53 1.15 -4.31 -1.18
C THR A 53 0.77 -5.09 -2.43
N PRO A 54 0.50 -6.41 -2.31
CA PRO A 54 0.18 -7.27 -3.45
C PRO A 54 -0.90 -6.67 -4.35
N VAL A 55 -0.74 -6.87 -5.67
CA VAL A 55 -1.57 -6.29 -6.73
C VAL A 55 -3.07 -6.57 -6.54
N GLU A 56 -3.40 -7.69 -5.90
CA GLU A 56 -4.78 -8.08 -5.54
C GLU A 56 -5.50 -6.99 -4.74
N HIS A 57 -4.81 -6.25 -3.87
CA HIS A 57 -5.42 -5.14 -3.15
C HIS A 57 -5.91 -4.02 -4.06
N GLY A 58 -5.21 -3.77 -5.17
CA GLY A 58 -5.64 -2.81 -6.19
C GLY A 58 -6.89 -3.29 -6.93
N ARG A 59 -6.93 -4.58 -7.28
CA ARG A 59 -8.09 -5.20 -7.94
C ARG A 59 -9.32 -5.16 -7.02
N ASP A 60 -9.16 -5.53 -5.75
CA ASP A 60 -10.23 -5.46 -4.73
C ASP A 60 -10.76 -4.02 -4.59
N LEU A 61 -9.87 -3.02 -4.56
CA LEU A 61 -10.28 -1.61 -4.49
C LEU A 61 -11.06 -1.16 -5.73
N ALA A 62 -10.66 -1.60 -6.93
CA ALA A 62 -11.35 -1.29 -8.17
C ALA A 62 -12.76 -1.92 -8.23
N GLU A 63 -12.92 -3.13 -7.68
CA GLU A 63 -14.24 -3.78 -7.55
C GLU A 63 -15.16 -3.04 -6.57
N GLU A 64 -14.63 -2.59 -5.42
CA GLU A 64 -15.40 -1.88 -4.39
C GLU A 64 -15.73 -0.42 -4.76
N LEU A 65 -14.90 0.18 -5.63
CA LEU A 65 -15.02 1.56 -6.09
C LEU A 65 -15.38 1.60 -7.59
N PRO A 66 -16.66 1.37 -7.97
CA PRO A 66 -17.06 1.20 -9.37
C PRO A 66 -16.88 2.45 -10.26
N ASN A 67 -16.65 3.61 -9.64
CA ASN A 67 -16.38 4.87 -10.35
C ASN A 67 -14.86 5.18 -10.45
N ALA A 68 -14.01 4.28 -9.97
CA ALA A 68 -12.57 4.44 -10.05
C ALA A 68 -12.05 3.97 -11.40
N GLU A 69 -11.06 4.70 -11.92
CA GLU A 69 -10.18 4.16 -12.96
C GLU A 69 -9.15 3.23 -12.29
N TYR A 70 -8.84 2.11 -12.94
CA TYR A 70 -7.84 1.16 -12.47
C TYR A 70 -6.69 1.03 -13.46
N VAL A 71 -5.47 1.17 -12.97
CA VAL A 71 -4.22 0.99 -13.72
C VAL A 71 -3.35 -0.02 -13.01
N GLU A 72 -3.12 -1.14 -13.67
CA GLU A 72 -2.12 -2.12 -13.27
C GLU A 72 -0.83 -1.87 -14.06
N VAL A 73 0.26 -1.57 -13.35
CA VAL A 73 1.56 -1.24 -13.94
C VAL A 73 2.39 -2.53 -14.02
N ALA A 74 2.64 -2.98 -15.25
CA ALA A 74 3.55 -4.08 -15.51
C ALA A 74 5.01 -3.65 -15.30
N ASP A 75 5.87 -4.62 -14.95
CA ASP A 75 7.32 -4.44 -14.79
C ASP A 75 7.75 -3.36 -13.78
N ALA A 76 6.91 -3.07 -12.78
CA ALA A 76 7.14 -2.09 -11.71
C ALA A 76 7.47 -2.72 -10.35
#